data_AF-A0A523AVN8-F1
#
_entry.id   AF-A0A523AVN8-F1
#
_cell.length_a   1.000
_cell.length_b   1.000
_cell.length_c   1.000
_cell.angle_alpha   90.00
_cell.angle_beta   90.00
_cell.angle_gamma   90.00
#
_symmetry.space_group_name_H-M   'P 1'
#
loop_
_entity.id
_entity.type
_entity.pdbx_description
1 polymer ?
#
loop_
_entity_poly.entity_id
_entity_poly.type
_entity_poly.pdbx_seq_one_letter_code
_entity_poly.pdbx_strand_id
1 'polypeptide(L)'
;MVCGFRILRFGRKRVLRFECESCGGSADPGLSSKCMEGLLRGLVDCPGVEEVQFPGAYEKEYAGEELRGLKKLAFLLFDWELRAMMKTCVGCGRCEEERKGLLSSLSSCLSLSPLQAREKLKGFLGEMEALSKKGSGKCRECRSSFLREFLHPMWEELGKTCEEVFREGRLARPKLRPSFMFSKLRMDPPPGSEPVEEYGLPGGRVKIYRHPPTSQFLYFLFPNECFLPPDFVRLLHELRENLFRDPPLLEGDREVLEERIRRLSAKRIAEEMGKRGWRVGKEEIYRLSESLTRFTVGFGVLELLLSDEKVQDIYLDAPPGEAPLHLYHQDFEECLTNVYPSEEEAELLVSRLRALSGRPFSEADPVLEAELGGVRITAIGPPLSPEGKAFSFRKHRSSPWTLPQFVKVGFLDPSTASLLSLLVDAQASLLLTGTRGSGKTSLLTSLLFELPPRLRILLLEDTAELPSAFLRALGFKVQTLRTRSPIGRTEVEPSAEEALRTALRLGESVLVVGEVRGPEARTLLAAMRV
;
A
#
# COMPACT_ATOMS: atom_id res chain seq x y z
N MET A 1 -16.47 -8.23 32.03
CA MET A 1 -16.48 -6.87 31.46
C MET A 1 -16.35 -6.99 29.95
N VAL A 2 -17.31 -6.42 29.22
CA VAL A 2 -17.33 -6.32 27.76
C VAL A 2 -16.23 -5.35 27.31
N CYS A 3 -15.62 -5.56 26.15
CA CYS A 3 -14.59 -4.65 25.63
C CYS A 3 -15.20 -3.27 25.34
N GLY A 4 -14.63 -2.22 25.95
CA GLY A 4 -15.07 -0.84 25.74
C GLY A 4 -14.69 -0.32 24.35
N PHE A 5 -15.47 0.63 23.83
CA PHE A 5 -15.19 1.31 22.57
C PHE A 5 -15.56 2.80 22.65
N ARG A 6 -14.98 3.58 21.74
CA ARG A 6 -15.35 4.97 21.50
C ARG A 6 -15.72 5.17 20.04
N ILE A 7 -16.56 6.16 19.79
CA ILE A 7 -16.94 6.57 18.43
C ILE A 7 -16.15 7.82 18.09
N LEU A 8 -15.26 7.71 17.12
CA LEU A 8 -14.53 8.84 16.55
C LEU A 8 -15.27 9.35 15.32
N ARG A 9 -15.20 10.67 15.09
CA ARG A 9 -15.77 11.32 13.90
C ARG A 9 -14.67 12.05 13.15
N PHE A 10 -14.45 11.65 11.90
CA PHE A 10 -13.52 12.30 10.98
C PHE A 10 -14.33 12.85 9.80
N GLY A 11 -14.67 14.13 9.84
CA GLY A 11 -15.64 14.70 8.90
C GLY A 11 -17.01 14.00 8.99
N ARG A 12 -17.44 13.37 7.89
CA ARG A 12 -18.69 12.57 7.82
C ARG A 12 -18.50 11.12 8.29
N LYS A 13 -17.26 10.63 8.31
CA LYS A 13 -16.91 9.24 8.60
C LYS A 13 -17.01 8.95 10.08
N ARG A 14 -17.74 7.88 10.44
CA ARG A 14 -17.86 7.37 11.81
C ARG A 14 -16.98 6.13 11.99
N VAL A 15 -16.10 6.16 12.99
CA VAL A 15 -15.15 5.09 13.29
C VAL A 15 -15.41 4.54 14.67
N LEU A 16 -15.60 3.23 14.78
CA LEU A 16 -15.75 2.51 16.05
C LEU A 16 -14.37 1.99 16.49
N ARG A 17 -13.76 2.64 17.49
CA ARG A 17 -12.41 2.33 17.97
C ARG A 17 -12.46 1.65 19.33
N PHE A 18 -11.90 0.45 19.44
CA PHE A 18 -11.89 -0.33 20.68
C PHE A 18 -10.77 0.08 21.65
N GLU A 19 -11.03 -0.05 22.95
CA GLU A 19 -10.07 0.24 24.03
C GLU A 19 -9.31 -1.04 24.41
N CYS A 20 -8.34 -1.43 23.60
CA CYS A 20 -7.66 -2.72 23.73
C CYS A 20 -6.46 -2.75 24.69
N GLU A 21 -6.03 -1.59 25.20
CA GLU A 21 -4.81 -1.44 26.03
C GLU A 21 -4.87 -2.24 27.34
N SER A 22 -6.07 -2.46 27.88
CA SER A 22 -6.30 -3.20 29.13
C SER A 22 -6.43 -4.72 28.94
N CYS A 23 -6.41 -5.22 27.70
CA CYS A 23 -6.79 -6.61 27.39
C CYS A 23 -5.65 -7.63 27.54
N GLY A 24 -4.39 -7.21 27.69
CA GLY A 24 -3.23 -8.11 27.92
C GLY A 24 -2.92 -9.14 26.81
N GLY A 25 -3.75 -9.25 25.77
CA GLY A 25 -3.62 -10.20 24.66
C GLY A 25 -3.74 -9.54 23.29
N SER A 26 -3.55 -10.32 22.22
CA SER A 26 -3.80 -9.87 20.85
C SER A 26 -5.28 -9.47 20.71
N ALA A 27 -5.57 -8.19 20.50
CA ALA A 27 -6.90 -7.69 20.23
C ALA A 27 -7.42 -8.31 18.92
N ASP A 28 -8.03 -9.49 19.03
CA ASP A 28 -8.56 -10.24 17.90
C ASP A 28 -9.98 -10.70 18.23
N PRO A 29 -11.00 -10.10 17.60
CA PRO A 29 -12.40 -10.50 17.81
C PRO A 29 -12.64 -11.96 17.41
N GLY A 30 -11.89 -12.50 16.45
CA GLY A 30 -12.04 -13.90 16.05
C GLY A 30 -11.59 -14.89 17.12
N LEU A 31 -10.74 -14.47 18.05
CA LEU A 31 -10.15 -15.35 19.07
C LEU A 31 -10.66 -15.06 20.50
N SER A 32 -11.28 -13.90 20.72
CA SER A 32 -11.76 -13.45 22.03
C SER A 32 -13.27 -13.22 22.01
N SER A 33 -14.00 -14.04 22.77
CA SER A 33 -15.46 -13.90 22.92
C SER A 33 -15.87 -12.54 23.48
N LYS A 34 -15.05 -11.95 24.37
CA LYS A 34 -15.28 -10.60 24.91
C LYS A 34 -15.15 -9.52 23.84
N CYS A 35 -14.20 -9.69 22.90
CA CYS A 35 -14.01 -8.76 21.79
C CYS A 35 -15.12 -8.91 20.74
N MET A 36 -15.54 -10.14 20.44
CA MET A 36 -16.67 -10.41 19.56
C MET A 36 -17.98 -9.82 20.10
N GLU A 37 -18.26 -10.01 21.39
CA GLU A 37 -19.46 -9.46 22.03
C GLU A 37 -19.47 -7.92 21.98
N GLY A 38 -18.32 -7.29 22.29
CA GLY A 38 -18.17 -5.85 22.17
C GLY A 38 -18.32 -5.34 20.73
N LEU A 39 -17.77 -6.07 19.75
CA LEU A 39 -17.88 -5.76 18.33
C LEU A 39 -19.33 -5.77 17.86
N LEU A 40 -20.04 -6.89 18.06
CA LEU A 40 -21.41 -7.03 17.57
C LEU A 40 -22.34 -6.04 18.26
N ARG A 41 -22.23 -5.86 19.57
CA ARG A 41 -23.04 -4.86 20.29
C ARG A 41 -22.74 -3.43 19.82
N GLY A 42 -21.47 -3.07 19.69
CA GLY A 42 -21.09 -1.74 19.18
C GLY A 42 -21.62 -1.46 17.78
N LEU A 43 -21.70 -2.47 16.92
CA LEU A 43 -22.30 -2.36 15.59
C LEU A 43 -23.83 -2.28 15.61
N VAL A 44 -24.49 -2.98 16.53
CA VAL A 44 -25.95 -2.84 16.75
C VAL A 44 -26.28 -1.44 17.27
N ASP A 45 -25.52 -0.95 18.26
CA ASP A 45 -25.72 0.37 18.86
C ASP A 45 -25.44 1.50 17.85
N CYS A 46 -24.52 1.26 16.90
CA CYS A 46 -24.07 2.25 15.92
C CYS A 46 -24.02 1.69 14.49
N PRO A 47 -25.18 1.48 13.84
CA PRO A 47 -25.25 0.83 12.53
C PRO A 47 -24.61 1.66 11.40
N GLY A 48 -24.47 2.96 11.61
CA GLY A 48 -23.92 3.91 10.64
C GLY A 48 -22.39 4.09 10.68
N VAL A 49 -21.67 3.22 11.39
CA VAL A 49 -20.20 3.16 11.39
C VAL A 49 -19.68 2.77 10.01
N GLU A 50 -18.62 3.42 9.54
CA GLU A 50 -17.99 3.13 8.25
C GLU A 50 -16.66 2.37 8.40
N GLU A 51 -16.12 2.34 9.62
CA GLU A 51 -14.86 1.68 9.92
C GLU A 51 -14.81 1.20 11.37
N VAL A 52 -14.25 0.01 11.59
CA VAL A 52 -13.99 -0.54 12.93
C VAL A 52 -12.49 -0.73 13.10
N GLN A 53 -11.94 -0.23 14.20
CA GLN A 53 -10.52 -0.30 14.52
C GLN A 53 -10.27 -1.05 15.84
N PHE A 54 -9.32 -1.97 15.81
CA PHE A 54 -8.77 -2.65 16.97
C PHE A 54 -7.31 -2.25 17.17
N PRO A 55 -7.02 -1.30 18.07
CA PRO A 55 -5.67 -0.86 18.36
C PRO A 55 -4.82 -1.97 18.99
N GLY A 56 -3.51 -1.88 18.81
CA GLY A 56 -2.54 -2.78 19.41
C GLY A 56 -1.17 -2.60 18.76
N ALA A 57 -0.27 -3.55 19.01
CA ALA A 57 0.99 -3.65 18.25
C ALA A 57 0.70 -3.72 16.74
N TYR A 58 -0.29 -4.54 16.38
CA TYR A 58 -0.86 -4.59 15.05
C TYR A 58 -2.28 -4.05 15.11
N GLU A 59 -2.47 -2.84 14.60
CA GLU A 59 -3.80 -2.29 14.43
C GLU A 59 -4.51 -3.05 13.29
N LYS A 60 -5.75 -3.46 13.56
CA LYS A 60 -6.62 -4.11 12.59
C LYS A 60 -7.79 -3.20 12.28
N GLU A 61 -8.07 -3.04 11.00
CA GLU A 61 -9.13 -2.20 10.51
C GLU A 61 -10.06 -2.98 9.58
N TYR A 62 -11.36 -2.80 9.78
CA TYR A 62 -12.42 -3.35 8.95
C TYR A 62 -13.27 -2.20 8.41
N ALA A 63 -13.35 -2.09 7.09
CA ALA A 63 -14.15 -1.09 6.37
C ALA A 63 -14.81 -1.77 5.16
N GLY A 64 -15.60 -1.03 4.37
CA GLY A 64 -16.10 -1.50 3.07
C GLY A 64 -16.85 -2.84 3.12
N GLU A 65 -16.39 -3.80 2.31
CA GLU A 65 -17.01 -5.14 2.20
C GLU A 65 -16.84 -5.97 3.47
N GLU A 66 -15.67 -5.91 4.11
CA GLU A 66 -15.39 -6.65 5.33
C GLU A 66 -16.30 -6.19 6.48
N LEU A 67 -16.50 -4.88 6.60
CA LEU A 67 -17.44 -4.32 7.56
C LEU A 67 -18.90 -4.68 7.22
N ARG A 68 -19.25 -4.82 5.94
CA ARG A 68 -20.61 -5.23 5.53
C ARG A 68 -20.96 -6.62 6.09
N GLY A 69 -20.03 -7.58 6.01
CA GLY A 69 -20.21 -8.90 6.61
C GLY A 69 -20.41 -8.84 8.14
N LEU A 70 -19.59 -8.04 8.83
CA LEU A 70 -19.73 -7.83 10.28
C LEU A 70 -21.08 -7.18 10.65
N LYS A 71 -21.54 -6.22 9.87
CA LYS A 71 -22.86 -5.60 10.06
C LYS A 71 -24.00 -6.58 9.83
N LYS A 72 -23.89 -7.50 8.86
CA LYS A 72 -24.87 -8.59 8.68
C LYS A 72 -24.94 -9.45 9.95
N LEU A 73 -23.79 -9.84 10.53
CA LEU A 73 -23.78 -10.61 11.79
C LEU A 73 -24.43 -9.84 12.94
N ALA A 74 -24.13 -8.55 13.08
CA ALA A 74 -24.73 -7.69 14.11
C ALA A 74 -26.25 -7.58 13.92
N PHE A 75 -26.72 -7.45 12.66
CA PHE A 75 -28.14 -7.46 12.34
C PHE A 75 -28.81 -8.80 12.68
N LEU A 76 -28.16 -9.93 12.38
CA LEU A 76 -28.67 -11.26 12.78
C LEU A 76 -28.81 -11.37 14.29
N LEU A 77 -27.83 -10.89 15.05
CA LEU A 77 -27.91 -10.88 16.50
C LEU A 77 -29.13 -10.08 16.98
N PHE A 78 -29.32 -8.87 16.45
CA PHE A 78 -30.47 -8.03 16.77
C PHE A 78 -31.81 -8.68 16.41
N ASP A 79 -31.93 -9.25 15.20
CA ASP A 79 -33.13 -9.96 14.75
C ASP A 79 -33.44 -11.17 15.63
N TRP A 80 -32.43 -11.96 16.01
CA TRP A 80 -32.61 -13.14 16.86
C TRP A 80 -33.04 -12.77 18.29
N GLU A 81 -32.46 -11.71 18.86
CA GLU A 81 -32.88 -11.16 20.16
C GLU A 81 -34.34 -10.68 20.10
N LEU A 82 -34.71 -9.95 19.05
CA LEU A 82 -36.09 -9.49 18.85
C LEU A 82 -37.06 -10.67 18.72
N ARG A 83 -36.72 -11.70 17.95
CA ARG A 83 -37.52 -12.93 17.80
C ARG A 83 -37.67 -13.71 19.10
N ALA A 84 -36.64 -13.73 19.95
CA ALA A 84 -36.68 -14.35 21.27
C ALA A 84 -37.61 -13.59 22.24
N MET A 85 -37.66 -12.26 22.14
CA MET A 85 -38.53 -11.40 22.97
C MET A 85 -39.97 -11.39 22.48
N MET A 86 -40.19 -11.31 21.17
CA MET A 86 -41.52 -11.34 20.58
C MET A 86 -42.12 -12.74 20.75
N LYS A 87 -43.42 -12.83 21.06
CA LYS A 87 -44.18 -14.09 21.08
C LYS A 87 -44.39 -14.65 19.66
N THR A 88 -43.34 -14.66 18.83
CA THR A 88 -43.32 -15.12 17.43
C THR A 88 -43.72 -16.59 17.29
N CYS A 89 -43.68 -17.33 18.38
CA CYS A 89 -44.07 -18.72 18.47
C CYS A 89 -45.56 -18.90 18.85
N VAL A 90 -46.51 -18.29 18.10
CA VAL A 90 -47.93 -18.68 18.19
C VAL A 90 -47.99 -20.20 17.99
N GLY A 91 -48.44 -20.94 18.99
CA GLY A 91 -48.29 -22.38 18.97
C GLY A 91 -49.11 -23.09 20.05
N CYS A 92 -48.85 -24.38 20.21
CA CYS A 92 -49.66 -25.27 21.03
C CYS A 92 -49.55 -25.05 22.56
N GLY A 93 -48.80 -24.05 23.02
CA GLY A 93 -48.50 -23.75 24.43
C GLY A 93 -47.53 -24.74 25.10
N ARG A 94 -47.43 -25.99 24.62
CA ARG A 94 -46.62 -27.05 25.25
C ARG A 94 -45.13 -27.01 24.89
N CYS A 95 -44.77 -26.51 23.71
CA CYS A 95 -43.39 -26.42 23.22
C CYS A 95 -42.91 -24.96 23.13
N GLU A 96 -43.58 -24.03 23.82
CA GLU A 96 -43.26 -22.60 23.75
C GLU A 96 -42.00 -22.26 24.56
N GLU A 97 -41.89 -22.73 25.81
CA GLU A 97 -40.72 -22.50 26.66
C GLU A 97 -39.45 -23.11 26.08
N GLU A 98 -39.54 -24.33 25.54
CA GLU A 98 -38.46 -25.03 24.84
C GLU A 98 -37.90 -24.18 23.68
N ARG A 99 -38.79 -23.64 22.83
CA ARG A 99 -38.41 -22.79 21.69
C ARG A 99 -37.80 -21.46 22.12
N LYS A 100 -38.36 -20.79 23.14
CA LYS A 100 -37.82 -19.53 23.68
C LYS A 100 -36.44 -19.73 24.30
N GLY A 101 -36.29 -20.75 25.14
CA GLY A 101 -35.01 -21.09 25.77
C GLY A 101 -33.93 -21.35 24.73
N LEU A 102 -34.27 -22.05 23.63
CA LEU A 102 -33.38 -22.28 22.51
C LEU A 102 -32.96 -20.97 21.82
N LEU A 103 -33.90 -20.09 21.48
CA LEU A 103 -33.59 -18.81 20.82
C LEU A 103 -32.72 -17.92 21.71
N SER A 104 -33.00 -17.82 23.01
CA SER A 104 -32.16 -17.07 23.96
C SER A 104 -30.76 -17.69 24.12
N SER A 105 -30.67 -19.02 24.09
CA SER A 105 -29.39 -19.74 24.17
C SER A 105 -28.56 -19.61 22.88
N LEU A 106 -29.22 -19.42 21.74
CA LEU A 106 -28.57 -19.16 20.45
C LEU A 106 -28.12 -17.71 20.34
N SER A 107 -28.94 -16.73 20.71
CA SER A 107 -28.55 -15.31 20.68
C SER A 107 -27.35 -15.04 21.60
N SER A 108 -27.38 -15.59 22.82
CA SER A 108 -26.25 -15.53 23.75
C SER A 108 -24.99 -16.22 23.22
N CYS A 109 -25.13 -17.26 22.38
CA CYS A 109 -24.00 -17.93 21.77
C CYS A 109 -23.46 -17.14 20.58
N LEU A 110 -24.35 -16.54 19.76
CA LEU A 110 -24.01 -15.74 18.59
C LEU A 110 -23.22 -14.48 18.98
N SER A 111 -23.61 -13.83 20.08
CA SER A 111 -22.90 -12.65 20.59
C SER A 111 -21.47 -12.96 21.04
N LEU A 112 -21.20 -14.18 21.50
CA LEU A 112 -19.88 -14.61 22.00
C LEU A 112 -19.02 -15.29 20.93
N SER A 113 -19.62 -16.11 20.09
CA SER A 113 -18.95 -16.85 19.02
C SER A 113 -19.94 -17.27 17.93
N PRO A 114 -20.00 -16.54 16.79
CA PRO A 114 -20.87 -16.89 15.67
C PRO A 114 -20.61 -18.30 15.11
N LEU A 115 -19.35 -18.75 15.12
CA LEU A 115 -18.98 -20.10 14.67
C LEU A 115 -19.53 -21.19 15.60
N GLN A 116 -19.45 -21.00 16.92
CA GLN A 116 -20.07 -21.94 17.87
C GLN A 116 -21.60 -21.88 17.81
N ALA A 117 -22.18 -20.70 17.60
CA ALA A 117 -23.61 -20.53 17.43
C ALA A 117 -24.12 -21.28 16.20
N ARG A 118 -23.35 -21.29 15.11
CA ARG A 118 -23.59 -22.14 13.94
C ARG A 118 -23.62 -23.61 14.37
N GLU A 119 -22.53 -24.17 14.88
CA GLU A 119 -22.49 -25.60 15.28
C GLU A 119 -23.62 -25.98 16.25
N LYS A 120 -23.95 -25.11 17.20
CA LYS A 120 -25.05 -25.31 18.13
C LYS A 120 -26.42 -25.33 17.44
N LEU A 121 -26.65 -24.42 16.49
CA LEU A 121 -27.87 -24.39 15.67
C LEU A 121 -27.99 -25.67 14.82
N LYS A 122 -26.88 -26.20 14.30
CA LYS A 122 -26.87 -27.49 13.57
C LYS A 122 -27.33 -28.65 14.44
N GLY A 123 -26.83 -28.74 15.68
CA GLY A 123 -27.24 -29.76 16.64
C GLY A 123 -28.74 -29.66 16.93
N PHE A 124 -29.23 -28.46 17.18
CA PHE A 124 -30.65 -28.22 17.45
C PHE A 124 -31.57 -28.52 16.27
N LEU A 125 -31.14 -28.26 15.03
CA LEU A 125 -31.89 -28.66 13.84
C LEU A 125 -32.15 -30.17 13.86
N GLY A 126 -31.11 -30.98 14.10
CA GLY A 126 -31.24 -32.44 14.18
C GLY A 126 -32.16 -32.92 15.31
N GLU A 127 -32.04 -32.31 16.51
CA GLU A 127 -32.92 -32.61 17.65
C GLU A 127 -34.38 -32.26 17.35
N MET A 128 -34.63 -31.06 16.82
CA MET A 128 -35.97 -30.59 16.50
C MET A 128 -36.60 -31.37 15.35
N GLU A 129 -35.84 -31.78 14.34
CA GLU A 129 -36.29 -32.68 13.28
C GLU A 129 -36.74 -34.03 13.85
N ALA A 130 -35.98 -34.61 14.79
CA ALA A 130 -36.37 -35.85 15.45
C ALA A 130 -37.64 -35.68 16.31
N LEU A 131 -37.75 -34.57 17.04
CA LEU A 131 -38.90 -34.22 17.87
C LEU A 131 -40.14 -33.81 17.06
N SER A 132 -39.98 -33.34 15.82
CA SER A 132 -41.08 -33.07 14.88
C SER A 132 -41.69 -34.36 14.31
N LYS A 133 -41.00 -35.50 14.46
CA LYS A 133 -41.51 -36.82 14.07
C LYS A 133 -42.23 -37.54 15.23
N LYS A 134 -42.13 -37.03 16.47
CA LYS A 134 -42.66 -37.64 17.71
C LYS A 134 -43.60 -36.67 18.46
N GLY A 135 -44.83 -37.07 18.80
CA GLY A 135 -45.75 -36.32 19.67
C GLY A 135 -47.17 -36.09 19.13
N SER A 136 -48.03 -35.42 19.91
CA SER A 136 -49.43 -35.11 19.54
C SER A 136 -49.52 -34.14 18.36
N GLY A 137 -50.47 -34.34 17.43
CA GLY A 137 -50.57 -33.63 16.13
C GLY A 137 -50.35 -32.12 16.17
N LYS A 138 -50.96 -31.39 17.12
CA LYS A 138 -50.81 -29.92 17.23
C LYS A 138 -49.39 -29.46 17.61
N CYS A 139 -48.67 -30.23 18.42
CA CYS A 139 -47.26 -29.93 18.79
C CYS A 139 -46.31 -30.27 17.64
N ARG A 140 -46.61 -31.35 16.91
CA ARG A 140 -45.89 -31.78 15.71
C ARG A 140 -45.87 -30.69 14.64
N GLU A 141 -47.03 -30.11 14.38
CA GLU A 141 -47.20 -29.01 13.42
C GLU A 141 -46.47 -27.74 13.87
N CYS A 142 -46.58 -27.38 15.15
CA CYS A 142 -45.85 -26.23 15.72
C CYS A 142 -44.33 -26.36 15.58
N ARG A 143 -43.77 -27.55 15.83
CA ARG A 143 -42.34 -27.82 15.68
C ARG A 143 -41.91 -27.80 14.21
N SER A 144 -42.74 -28.33 13.32
CA SER A 144 -42.48 -28.33 11.87
C SER A 144 -42.51 -26.91 11.28
N SER A 145 -43.48 -26.08 11.70
CA SER A 145 -43.56 -24.66 11.34
C SER A 145 -42.32 -23.92 11.84
N PHE A 146 -41.93 -24.13 13.10
CA PHE A 146 -40.76 -23.50 13.70
C PHE A 146 -39.45 -23.88 13.00
N LEU A 147 -39.28 -25.15 12.63
CA LEU A 147 -38.14 -25.60 11.83
C LEU A 147 -38.07 -24.87 10.48
N ARG A 148 -39.17 -24.87 9.72
CA ARG A 148 -39.23 -24.33 8.36
C ARG A 148 -39.15 -22.81 8.30
N GLU A 149 -39.83 -22.11 9.22
CA GLU A 149 -39.98 -20.65 9.17
C GLU A 149 -38.90 -19.91 9.96
N PHE A 150 -38.23 -20.58 10.92
CA PHE A 150 -37.22 -19.95 11.76
C PHE A 150 -35.86 -20.65 11.65
N LEU A 151 -35.77 -21.92 12.06
CA LEU A 151 -34.45 -22.55 12.23
C LEU A 151 -33.70 -22.79 10.90
N HIS A 152 -34.37 -23.24 9.84
CA HIS A 152 -33.73 -23.42 8.53
C HIS A 152 -33.25 -22.10 7.91
N PRO A 153 -34.08 -21.03 7.81
CA PRO A 153 -33.61 -19.73 7.34
C PRO A 153 -32.45 -19.18 8.17
N MET A 154 -32.53 -19.26 9.51
CA MET A 154 -31.47 -18.82 10.41
C MET A 154 -30.16 -19.58 10.16
N TRP A 155 -30.23 -20.88 9.89
CA TRP A 155 -29.05 -21.71 9.62
C TRP A 155 -28.39 -21.36 8.29
N GLU A 156 -29.18 -21.21 7.22
CA GLU A 156 -28.65 -20.83 5.92
C GLU A 156 -28.02 -19.43 5.94
N GLU A 157 -28.69 -18.46 6.59
CA GLU A 157 -28.25 -17.08 6.65
C GLU A 157 -27.00 -16.92 7.53
N LEU A 158 -26.98 -17.53 8.72
CA LEU A 158 -25.78 -17.56 9.57
C LEU A 158 -24.64 -18.31 8.87
N GLY A 159 -24.93 -19.40 8.17
CA GLY A 159 -23.93 -20.17 7.43
C GLY A 159 -23.20 -19.33 6.37
N LYS A 160 -23.97 -18.69 5.49
CA LYS A 160 -23.44 -17.78 4.46
C LYS A 160 -22.66 -16.62 5.08
N THR A 161 -23.21 -15.99 6.11
CA THR A 161 -22.56 -14.84 6.76
C THR A 161 -21.26 -15.25 7.47
N CYS A 162 -21.22 -16.42 8.12
CA CYS A 162 -20.01 -16.94 8.73
C CYS A 162 -18.92 -17.28 7.70
N GLU A 163 -19.28 -17.80 6.53
CA GLU A 163 -18.33 -18.06 5.43
C GLU A 163 -17.77 -16.78 4.81
N GLU A 164 -18.57 -15.70 4.77
CA GLU A 164 -18.11 -14.38 4.34
C GLU A 164 -17.15 -13.75 5.36
N VAL A 165 -17.47 -13.83 6.66
CA VAL A 165 -16.78 -13.09 7.72
C VAL A 165 -15.56 -13.83 8.28
N PHE A 166 -15.60 -15.17 8.34
CA PHE A 166 -14.56 -15.96 8.98
C PHE A 166 -13.79 -16.83 7.98
N ARG A 167 -12.48 -16.91 8.18
CA ARG A 167 -11.58 -17.85 7.50
C ARG A 167 -10.67 -18.49 8.54
N GLU A 168 -10.62 -19.82 8.57
CA GLU A 168 -9.84 -20.59 9.58
C GLU A 168 -10.11 -20.18 11.04
N GLY A 169 -11.36 -19.83 11.35
CA GLY A 169 -11.77 -19.43 12.70
C GLY A 169 -11.43 -17.98 13.08
N ARG A 170 -10.83 -17.19 12.18
CA ARG A 170 -10.51 -15.77 12.41
C ARG A 170 -11.35 -14.85 11.55
N LEU A 171 -11.54 -13.61 11.98
CA LEU A 171 -12.10 -12.59 11.11
C LEU A 171 -11.20 -12.40 9.90
N ALA A 172 -11.79 -12.56 8.71
CA ALA A 172 -11.04 -12.56 7.47
C ALA A 172 -10.70 -11.13 7.03
N ARG A 173 -9.50 -10.95 6.43
CA ARG A 173 -9.09 -9.80 5.62
C ARG A 173 -9.11 -8.40 6.29
N PRO A 174 -8.66 -8.22 7.56
CA PRO A 174 -8.44 -6.88 8.06
C PRO A 174 -7.35 -6.17 7.23
N LYS A 175 -7.46 -4.84 7.11
CA LYS A 175 -6.28 -4.02 6.86
C LYS A 175 -5.43 -4.04 8.13
N LEU A 176 -4.19 -4.50 8.02
CA LEU A 176 -3.22 -4.63 9.11
C LEU A 176 -2.23 -3.46 9.07
N ARG A 177 -1.93 -2.87 10.21
CA ARG A 177 -0.91 -1.83 10.34
C ARG A 177 -0.08 -2.04 11.61
N PRO A 178 1.22 -2.38 11.51
CA PRO A 178 2.12 -2.27 12.64
C PRO A 178 2.08 -0.84 13.18
N SER A 179 1.99 -0.65 14.50
CA SER A 179 1.68 0.66 15.10
C SER A 179 2.71 1.75 14.81
N PHE A 180 3.93 1.40 14.40
CA PHE A 180 4.98 2.33 13.98
C PHE A 180 4.98 2.65 12.48
N MET A 181 4.04 2.10 11.69
CA MET A 181 3.88 2.38 10.25
C MET A 181 2.64 3.24 10.03
N PHE A 182 2.62 4.13 9.03
CA PHE A 182 1.39 4.84 8.64
C PHE A 182 0.58 4.09 7.58
N SER A 183 1.27 3.45 6.63
CA SER A 183 0.64 2.62 5.60
C SER A 183 0.00 1.35 6.18
N LYS A 184 -1.24 1.07 5.74
CA LYS A 184 -1.99 -0.15 6.07
C LYS A 184 -1.81 -1.19 4.95
N LEU A 185 -1.83 -2.48 5.28
CA LEU A 185 -1.69 -3.56 4.31
C LEU A 185 -2.83 -4.57 4.41
N ARG A 186 -3.39 -4.97 3.27
CA ARG A 186 -4.32 -6.12 3.22
C ARG A 186 -3.51 -7.39 2.99
N MET A 187 -3.43 -8.27 4.00
CA MET A 187 -2.54 -9.44 3.92
C MET A 187 -3.14 -10.61 3.13
N ASP A 188 -4.46 -10.65 3.01
CA ASP A 188 -5.20 -11.69 2.31
C ASP A 188 -5.64 -11.22 0.91
N PRO A 189 -5.37 -12.00 -0.15
CA PRO A 189 -5.90 -11.68 -1.47
C PRO A 189 -7.42 -11.89 -1.52
N PRO A 190 -8.12 -11.22 -2.46
CA PRO A 190 -9.51 -11.51 -2.77
C PRO A 190 -9.74 -13.01 -3.03
N PRO A 191 -10.92 -13.55 -2.70
CA PRO A 191 -11.24 -14.96 -2.91
C PRO A 191 -11.25 -15.28 -4.41
N GLY A 192 -10.73 -16.45 -4.77
CA GLY A 192 -10.56 -16.85 -6.17
C GLY A 192 -9.28 -16.34 -6.82
N SER A 193 -8.44 -15.55 -6.13
CA SER A 193 -7.12 -15.17 -6.64
C SER A 193 -6.15 -16.35 -6.66
N GLU A 194 -5.45 -16.52 -7.77
CA GLU A 194 -4.52 -17.63 -8.02
C GLU A 194 -3.07 -17.10 -8.01
N PRO A 195 -2.14 -17.74 -7.27
CA PRO A 195 -0.75 -17.30 -7.23
C PRO A 195 -0.03 -17.58 -8.56
N VAL A 196 0.77 -16.62 -9.02
CA VAL A 196 1.49 -16.67 -10.31
C VAL A 196 3.00 -16.71 -10.11
N GLU A 197 3.53 -15.76 -9.33
CA GLU A 197 4.97 -15.63 -9.06
C GLU A 197 5.21 -15.22 -7.60
N GLU A 198 6.32 -15.63 -7.01
CA GLU A 198 6.78 -15.18 -5.69
C GLU A 198 8.29 -14.96 -5.72
N TYR A 199 8.74 -13.82 -5.20
CA TYR A 199 10.17 -13.48 -5.13
C TYR A 199 10.49 -12.60 -3.91
N GLY A 200 11.76 -12.57 -3.50
CA GLY A 200 12.24 -11.84 -2.34
C GLY A 200 12.67 -10.40 -2.67
N LEU A 201 12.54 -9.51 -1.69
CA LEU A 201 13.09 -8.16 -1.68
C LEU A 201 13.97 -7.97 -0.42
N PRO A 202 14.92 -7.01 -0.39
CA PRO A 202 15.77 -6.78 0.79
C PRO A 202 15.00 -6.57 2.12
N GLY A 203 13.77 -6.07 2.08
CA GLY A 203 12.94 -5.82 3.27
C GLY A 203 11.65 -6.65 3.35
N GLY A 204 11.49 -7.69 2.53
CA GLY A 204 10.27 -8.48 2.52
C GLY A 204 10.19 -9.45 1.34
N ARG A 205 8.97 -9.78 0.94
CA ARG A 205 8.72 -10.60 -0.26
C ARG A 205 7.51 -10.10 -1.01
N VAL A 206 7.43 -10.46 -2.27
CA VAL A 206 6.33 -10.13 -3.18
C VAL A 206 5.69 -11.41 -3.66
N LYS A 207 4.37 -11.41 -3.74
CA LYS A 207 3.61 -12.46 -4.41
C LYS A 207 2.64 -11.84 -5.40
N ILE A 208 2.73 -12.29 -6.64
CA ILE A 208 1.84 -11.88 -7.71
C ILE A 208 0.67 -12.86 -7.77
N TYR A 209 -0.54 -12.34 -7.84
CA TYR A 209 -1.74 -13.13 -8.07
C TYR A 209 -2.42 -12.69 -9.36
N ARG A 210 -3.03 -13.64 -10.06
CA ARG A 210 -4.05 -13.34 -11.06
C ARG A 210 -5.41 -13.36 -10.36
N HIS A 211 -6.25 -12.38 -10.61
CA HIS A 211 -7.63 -12.37 -10.13
C HIS A 211 -8.60 -12.63 -11.29
N PRO A 212 -9.05 -13.88 -11.51
CA PRO A 212 -9.87 -14.24 -12.67
C PRO A 212 -11.12 -13.37 -12.88
N PRO A 213 -11.88 -12.95 -11.84
CA PRO A 213 -13.07 -12.12 -12.01
C PRO A 213 -12.83 -10.77 -12.69
N THR A 214 -11.69 -10.14 -12.47
CA THR A 214 -11.34 -8.84 -13.08
C THR A 214 -10.28 -8.96 -14.16
N SER A 215 -9.66 -10.13 -14.32
CA SER A 215 -8.47 -10.35 -15.17
C SER A 215 -7.28 -9.44 -14.84
N GLN A 216 -7.28 -8.81 -13.67
CA GLN A 216 -6.18 -7.96 -13.19
C GLN A 216 -5.13 -8.79 -12.45
N PHE A 217 -3.88 -8.34 -12.49
CA PHE A 217 -2.83 -8.82 -11.62
C PHE A 217 -2.82 -8.04 -10.30
N LEU A 218 -2.51 -8.75 -9.23
CA LEU A 218 -2.39 -8.19 -7.88
C LEU A 218 -0.96 -8.35 -7.40
N TYR A 219 -0.34 -7.24 -7.01
CA TYR A 219 0.99 -7.20 -6.43
C TYR A 219 0.89 -7.17 -4.90
N PHE A 220 1.11 -8.31 -4.25
CA PHE A 220 1.04 -8.38 -2.79
C PHE A 220 2.43 -8.27 -2.18
N LEU A 221 2.68 -7.15 -1.52
CA LEU A 221 3.87 -6.93 -0.72
C LEU A 221 3.67 -7.47 0.70
N PHE A 222 4.66 -8.21 1.18
CA PHE A 222 4.73 -8.75 2.52
C PHE A 222 6.01 -8.23 3.20
N PRO A 223 5.97 -7.02 3.80
CA PRO A 223 7.10 -6.46 4.54
C PRO A 223 7.45 -7.31 5.76
N ASN A 224 8.73 -7.43 6.09
CA ASN A 224 9.18 -8.16 7.29
C ASN A 224 8.56 -7.60 8.57
N GLU A 225 8.29 -6.29 8.60
CA GLU A 225 7.68 -5.56 9.71
C GLU A 225 6.28 -6.08 10.07
N CYS A 226 5.56 -6.68 9.12
CA CYS A 226 4.24 -7.27 9.36
C CYS A 226 4.30 -8.61 10.12
N PHE A 227 5.49 -9.19 10.29
CA PHE A 227 5.71 -10.50 10.92
C PHE A 227 6.58 -10.43 12.18
N LEU A 228 6.90 -9.23 12.66
CA LEU A 228 7.67 -9.04 13.89
C LEU A 228 6.89 -9.52 15.13
N PRO A 229 7.56 -9.99 16.18
CA PRO A 229 6.92 -10.22 17.47
C PRO A 229 6.22 -8.94 17.97
N PRO A 230 5.00 -9.02 18.56
CA PRO A 230 4.26 -7.84 19.03
C PRO A 230 5.05 -6.93 19.96
N ASP A 231 5.93 -7.50 20.78
CA ASP A 231 6.78 -6.76 21.71
C ASP A 231 7.84 -5.90 20.99
N PHE A 232 8.36 -6.37 19.85
CA PHE A 232 9.27 -5.57 19.01
C PHE A 232 8.51 -4.44 18.32
N VAL A 233 7.30 -4.70 17.84
CA VAL A 233 6.46 -3.66 17.23
C VAL A 233 6.11 -2.56 18.23
N ARG A 234 5.78 -2.91 19.48
CA ARG A 234 5.57 -1.94 20.58
C ARG A 234 6.83 -1.13 20.86
N LEU A 235 7.98 -1.78 20.97
CA LEU A 235 9.27 -1.11 21.15
C LEU A 235 9.56 -0.12 20.02
N LEU A 236 9.40 -0.53 18.76
CA LEU A 236 9.62 0.35 17.61
C LEU A 236 8.65 1.53 17.61
N HIS A 237 7.39 1.31 17.97
CA HIS A 237 6.41 2.38 18.11
C HIS A 237 6.80 3.40 19.19
N GLU A 238 7.15 2.95 20.39
CA GLU A 238 7.61 3.82 21.48
C GLU A 238 8.85 4.63 21.08
N LEU A 239 9.84 3.98 20.43
CA LEU A 239 11.05 4.65 19.98
C LEU A 239 10.78 5.68 18.89
N ARG A 240 9.88 5.37 17.95
CA ARG A 240 9.46 6.30 16.88
C ARG A 240 8.77 7.52 17.45
N GLU A 241 7.82 7.34 18.37
CA GLU A 241 7.14 8.44 19.06
C GLU A 241 8.14 9.35 19.80
N ASN A 242 9.15 8.76 20.45
CA ASN A 242 10.21 9.52 21.10
C ASN A 242 11.10 10.30 20.11
N LEU A 243 11.28 9.82 18.89
CA LEU A 243 12.00 10.56 17.83
C LEU A 243 11.17 11.73 17.31
N PHE A 244 9.86 11.54 17.11
CA PHE A 244 8.97 12.63 16.67
C PHE A 244 8.82 13.77 17.69
N ARG A 245 9.06 13.50 18.98
CA ARG A 245 9.09 14.53 20.03
C ARG A 245 10.32 15.44 19.99
N ASP A 246 11.30 15.15 19.14
CA ASP A 246 12.51 15.96 18.95
C ASP A 246 12.70 16.32 17.45
N PRO A 247 11.86 17.21 16.89
CA PRO A 247 11.84 17.53 15.45
C PRO A 247 13.20 17.95 14.87
N PRO A 248 14.07 18.72 15.56
CA PRO A 248 15.39 19.07 15.05
C PRO A 248 16.27 17.87 14.67
N LEU A 249 16.06 16.70 15.29
CA LEU A 249 16.78 15.47 14.92
C LEU A 249 16.36 14.90 13.56
N LEU A 250 15.22 15.34 13.02
CA LEU A 250 14.64 14.87 11.77
C LEU A 250 14.88 15.83 10.60
N GLU A 251 15.63 16.90 10.83
CA GLU A 251 16.02 17.88 9.81
C GLU A 251 17.45 17.61 9.28
N GLY A 252 17.65 17.94 8.00
CA GLY A 252 18.95 17.89 7.33
C GLY A 252 18.95 17.13 6.01
N ASP A 253 20.14 17.00 5.43
CA ASP A 253 20.37 16.16 4.25
C ASP A 253 19.98 14.70 4.51
N ARG A 254 19.30 14.07 3.56
CA ARG A 254 18.71 12.74 3.73
C ARG A 254 19.74 11.67 4.03
N GLU A 255 20.83 11.59 3.27
CA GLU A 255 21.80 10.49 3.43
C GLU A 255 22.47 10.56 4.81
N VAL A 256 22.80 11.79 5.24
CA VAL A 256 23.35 12.05 6.56
C VAL A 256 22.32 11.75 7.65
N LEU A 257 21.06 12.13 7.42
CA LEU A 257 19.96 11.94 8.36
C LEU A 257 19.64 10.45 8.56
N GLU A 258 19.50 9.68 7.48
CA GLU A 258 19.22 8.24 7.53
C GLU A 258 20.32 7.51 8.31
N GLU A 259 21.59 7.82 8.03
CA GLU A 259 22.70 7.19 8.75
C GLU A 259 22.73 7.58 10.23
N ARG A 260 22.49 8.86 10.54
CA ARG A 260 22.39 9.35 11.92
C ARG A 260 21.26 8.65 12.68
N ILE A 261 20.07 8.58 12.09
CA ILE A 261 18.89 7.97 12.71
C ILE A 261 19.07 6.45 12.84
N ARG A 262 19.69 5.79 11.88
CA ARG A 262 20.01 4.35 11.97
C ARG A 262 20.93 4.05 13.14
N ARG A 263 22.03 4.80 13.29
CA ARG A 263 22.97 4.64 14.42
C ARG A 263 22.28 4.92 15.76
N LEU A 264 21.50 6.00 15.84
CA LEU A 264 20.75 6.35 17.05
C LEU A 264 19.72 5.27 17.41
N SER A 265 19.00 4.77 16.41
CA SER A 265 18.00 3.71 16.55
C SER A 265 18.65 2.43 17.06
N ALA A 266 19.75 1.98 16.45
CA ALA A 266 20.47 0.78 16.89
C ALA A 266 20.92 0.89 18.36
N LYS A 267 21.44 2.06 18.77
CA LYS A 267 21.85 2.31 20.15
C LYS A 267 20.64 2.25 21.12
N ARG A 268 19.56 2.96 20.81
CA ARG A 268 18.36 3.01 21.67
C ARG A 268 17.67 1.64 21.77
N ILE A 269 17.60 0.89 20.67
CA ILE A 269 17.06 -0.47 20.64
C ILE A 269 17.89 -1.37 21.57
N ALA A 270 19.22 -1.35 21.46
CA ALA A 270 20.09 -2.16 22.31
C ALA A 270 19.94 -1.83 23.81
N GLU A 271 19.88 -0.54 24.15
CA GLU A 271 19.68 -0.08 25.53
C GLU A 271 18.33 -0.55 26.10
N GLU A 272 17.25 -0.37 25.33
CA GLU A 272 15.89 -0.70 25.78
C GLU A 272 15.64 -2.21 25.88
N MET A 273 16.21 -2.99 24.95
CA MET A 273 16.22 -4.45 25.04
C MET A 273 17.00 -4.93 26.26
N GLY A 274 18.13 -4.28 26.58
CA GLY A 274 18.92 -4.57 27.78
C GLY A 274 18.12 -4.36 29.08
N LYS A 275 17.39 -3.23 29.19
CA LYS A 275 16.50 -2.95 30.33
C LYS A 275 15.38 -3.99 30.50
N ARG A 276 14.85 -4.50 29.38
CA ARG A 276 13.79 -5.53 29.35
C ARG A 276 14.32 -6.95 29.54
N GLY A 277 15.64 -7.14 29.61
CA GLY A 277 16.28 -8.46 29.73
C GLY A 277 16.19 -9.32 28.47
N TRP A 278 15.90 -8.72 27.31
CA TRP A 278 15.79 -9.46 26.04
C TRP A 278 17.18 -9.75 25.46
N ARG A 279 17.46 -11.03 25.19
CA ARG A 279 18.72 -11.45 24.54
C ARG A 279 18.53 -11.50 23.04
N VAL A 280 19.02 -10.47 22.37
CA VAL A 280 18.87 -10.28 20.92
C VAL A 280 20.24 -10.11 20.26
N GLY A 281 20.44 -10.74 19.11
CA GLY A 281 21.72 -10.66 18.37
C GLY A 281 21.90 -9.30 17.67
N LYS A 282 23.16 -8.94 17.38
CA LYS A 282 23.49 -7.68 16.68
C LYS A 282 22.76 -7.52 15.34
N GLU A 283 22.60 -8.62 14.61
CA GLU A 283 21.92 -8.64 13.32
C GLU A 283 20.43 -8.27 13.40
N GLU A 284 19.75 -8.71 14.45
CA GLU A 284 18.35 -8.38 14.67
C GLU A 284 18.21 -6.91 15.10
N ILE A 285 19.13 -6.40 15.93
CA ILE A 285 19.18 -4.97 16.28
C ILE A 285 19.39 -4.12 15.02
N TYR A 286 20.29 -4.54 14.14
CA TYR A 286 20.54 -3.86 12.87
C TYR A 286 19.28 -3.85 12.00
N ARG A 287 18.63 -5.01 11.78
CA ARG A 287 17.37 -5.12 11.02
C ARG A 287 16.26 -4.23 11.61
N LEU A 288 16.06 -4.25 12.93
CA LEU A 288 15.07 -3.40 13.60
C LEU A 288 15.41 -1.91 13.47
N SER A 289 16.69 -1.55 13.49
CA SER A 289 17.12 -0.16 13.26
C SER A 289 16.85 0.29 11.83
N GLU A 290 17.07 -0.58 10.83
CA GLU A 290 16.76 -0.28 9.43
C GLU A 290 15.26 -0.08 9.24
N SER A 291 14.44 -0.95 9.82
CA SER A 291 12.98 -0.77 9.84
C SER A 291 12.59 0.54 10.50
N LEU A 292 13.14 0.85 11.68
CA LEU A 292 12.80 2.10 12.38
C LEU A 292 13.18 3.33 11.54
N THR A 293 14.37 3.34 10.94
CA THR A 293 14.82 4.44 10.06
C THR A 293 13.91 4.59 8.85
N ARG A 294 13.59 3.50 8.16
CA ARG A 294 12.69 3.47 6.98
C ARG A 294 11.33 4.09 7.27
N PHE A 295 10.74 3.79 8.43
CA PHE A 295 9.42 4.32 8.80
C PHE A 295 9.45 5.65 9.56
N THR A 296 10.63 6.16 9.93
CA THR A 296 10.77 7.47 10.59
C THR A 296 11.16 8.55 9.59
N VAL A 297 12.27 8.36 8.88
CA VAL A 297 12.83 9.36 7.95
C VAL A 297 12.81 8.93 6.49
N GLY A 298 12.84 7.62 6.21
CA GLY A 298 12.71 7.07 4.87
C GLY A 298 11.27 7.02 4.35
N PHE A 299 11.04 6.58 3.11
CA PHE A 299 9.73 6.56 2.44
C PHE A 299 8.81 5.40 2.87
N GLY A 300 9.04 4.79 4.04
CA GLY A 300 8.19 3.74 4.58
C GLY A 300 8.05 2.54 3.64
N VAL A 301 6.81 2.13 3.37
CA VAL A 301 6.53 0.99 2.48
C VAL A 301 6.92 1.29 1.03
N LEU A 302 6.89 2.56 0.60
CA LEU A 302 7.26 2.93 -0.76
C LEU A 302 8.72 2.61 -1.07
N GLU A 303 9.63 2.65 -0.10
CA GLU A 303 11.02 2.22 -0.33
C GLU A 303 11.12 0.75 -0.75
N LEU A 304 10.26 -0.10 -0.20
CA LEU A 304 10.23 -1.52 -0.55
C LEU A 304 9.76 -1.71 -1.99
N LEU A 305 8.69 -1.03 -2.39
CA LEU A 305 8.19 -1.04 -3.77
C LEU A 305 9.21 -0.43 -4.74
N LEU A 306 9.86 0.67 -4.35
CA LEU A 306 10.89 1.32 -5.17
C LEU A 306 12.18 0.50 -5.25
N SER A 307 12.46 -0.39 -4.30
CA SER A 307 13.61 -1.30 -4.36
C SER A 307 13.44 -2.44 -5.37
N ASP A 308 12.21 -2.73 -5.81
CA ASP A 308 11.92 -3.79 -6.76
C ASP A 308 12.25 -3.35 -8.19
N GLU A 309 13.29 -3.94 -8.79
CA GLU A 309 13.75 -3.63 -10.15
C GLU A 309 12.69 -3.88 -11.23
N LYS A 310 11.70 -4.75 -10.97
CA LYS A 310 10.61 -5.03 -11.90
C LYS A 310 9.51 -3.97 -11.88
N VAL A 311 9.46 -3.12 -10.85
CA VAL A 311 8.49 -2.01 -10.75
C VAL A 311 9.02 -0.78 -11.48
N GLN A 312 8.20 -0.23 -12.38
CA GLN A 312 8.55 0.93 -13.22
C GLN A 312 7.87 2.21 -12.75
N ASP A 313 6.56 2.15 -12.51
CA ASP A 313 5.78 3.28 -12.01
C ASP A 313 4.96 2.86 -10.79
N ILE A 314 4.76 3.77 -9.84
CA ILE A 314 3.87 3.60 -8.68
C ILE A 314 2.98 4.84 -8.60
N TYR A 315 1.71 4.62 -8.29
CA TYR A 315 0.70 5.66 -8.25
C TYR A 315 -0.08 5.58 -6.95
N LEU A 316 -0.26 6.74 -6.32
CA LEU A 316 -1.14 6.97 -5.18
C LEU A 316 -2.20 7.98 -5.60
N ASP A 317 -3.44 7.54 -5.76
CA ASP A 317 -4.55 8.44 -6.03
C ASP A 317 -5.13 9.00 -4.74
N ALA A 318 -5.76 10.16 -4.85
CA ALA A 318 -6.52 10.76 -3.75
C ALA A 318 -7.92 10.11 -3.66
N PRO A 319 -8.54 10.09 -2.47
CA PRO A 319 -7.94 10.41 -1.17
C PRO A 319 -7.03 9.27 -0.64
N PRO A 320 -5.88 9.59 -0.03
CA PRO A 320 -5.02 8.59 0.60
C PRO A 320 -5.76 7.69 1.59
N GLY A 321 -5.50 6.38 1.51
CA GLY A 321 -6.01 5.37 2.44
C GLY A 321 -7.33 4.71 2.02
N GLU A 322 -8.05 5.28 1.06
CA GLU A 322 -9.26 4.70 0.50
C GLU A 322 -8.94 3.60 -0.52
N ALA A 323 -8.11 3.92 -1.51
CA ALA A 323 -7.63 3.00 -2.53
C ALA A 323 -6.19 2.49 -2.20
N PRO A 324 -5.83 1.27 -2.64
CA PRO A 324 -4.44 0.84 -2.56
C PRO A 324 -3.59 1.60 -3.58
N LEU A 325 -2.28 1.55 -3.41
CA LEU A 325 -1.36 1.89 -4.49
C LEU A 325 -1.63 0.98 -5.69
N HIS A 326 -1.47 1.52 -6.88
CA HIS A 326 -1.35 0.74 -8.11
C HIS A 326 0.01 1.01 -8.74
N LEU A 327 0.52 0.05 -9.49
CA LEU A 327 1.85 0.13 -10.07
C LEU A 327 1.90 -0.49 -11.45
N TYR A 328 2.93 -0.14 -12.22
CA TYR A 328 3.26 -0.78 -13.48
C TYR A 328 4.46 -1.72 -13.27
N HIS A 329 4.22 -3.02 -13.42
CA HIS A 329 5.21 -4.08 -13.32
C HIS A 329 5.69 -4.51 -14.70
N GLN A 330 7.00 -4.74 -14.86
CA GLN A 330 7.61 -5.07 -16.14
C GLN A 330 6.97 -6.30 -16.82
N ASP A 331 6.68 -7.35 -16.03
CA ASP A 331 6.19 -8.63 -16.56
C ASP A 331 4.66 -8.77 -16.51
N PHE A 332 3.96 -7.95 -15.70
CA PHE A 332 2.52 -8.11 -15.40
C PHE A 332 1.70 -6.84 -15.68
N GLU A 333 2.34 -5.81 -16.24
CA GLU A 333 1.74 -4.52 -16.56
C GLU A 333 1.07 -3.89 -15.32
N GLU A 334 -0.16 -3.40 -15.46
CA GLU A 334 -0.89 -2.76 -14.37
C GLU A 334 -1.27 -3.75 -13.27
N CYS A 335 -0.79 -3.48 -12.05
CA CYS A 335 -1.08 -4.28 -10.87
C CYS A 335 -1.68 -3.41 -9.76
N LEU A 336 -2.75 -3.89 -9.14
CA LEU A 336 -3.23 -3.34 -7.87
C LEU A 336 -2.40 -3.92 -6.72
N THR A 337 -1.94 -3.07 -5.81
CA THR A 337 -1.19 -3.54 -4.64
C THR A 337 -2.11 -3.85 -3.46
N ASN A 338 -1.53 -4.40 -2.40
CA ASN A 338 -2.18 -4.53 -1.12
C ASN A 338 -1.87 -3.39 -0.12
N VAL A 339 -1.20 -2.33 -0.56
CA VAL A 339 -0.68 -1.25 0.30
C VAL A 339 -1.59 -0.03 0.22
N TYR A 340 -2.03 0.49 1.37
CA TYR A 340 -2.90 1.66 1.52
C TYR A 340 -2.17 2.72 2.35
N PRO A 341 -1.42 3.65 1.72
CA PRO A 341 -0.81 4.78 2.42
C PRO A 341 -1.88 5.66 3.06
N SER A 342 -1.69 6.08 4.31
CA SER A 342 -2.64 6.96 4.99
C SER A 342 -2.41 8.43 4.63
N GLU A 343 -3.32 9.31 5.06
CA GLU A 343 -3.14 10.76 4.92
C GLU A 343 -1.85 11.24 5.61
N GLU A 344 -1.51 10.69 6.78
CA GLU A 344 -0.27 10.99 7.49
C GLU A 344 0.97 10.57 6.71
N GLU A 345 0.93 9.44 6.00
CA GLU A 345 2.01 9.05 5.09
C GLU A 345 2.12 10.05 3.94
N ALA A 346 1.01 10.45 3.32
CA ALA A 346 1.00 11.43 2.24
C ALA A 346 1.58 12.80 2.69
N GLU A 347 1.23 13.27 3.88
CA GLU A 347 1.78 14.51 4.46
C GLU A 347 3.28 14.43 4.72
N LEU A 348 3.72 13.29 5.25
CA LEU A 348 5.14 13.03 5.50
C LEU A 348 5.93 12.96 4.19
N LEU A 349 5.36 12.34 3.15
CA LEU A 349 5.94 12.33 1.80
C LEU A 349 6.08 13.75 1.25
N VAL A 350 5.03 14.58 1.30
CA VAL A 350 5.11 15.98 0.88
C VAL A 350 6.22 16.71 1.63
N SER A 351 6.28 16.57 2.94
CA SER A 351 7.28 17.25 3.78
C SER A 351 8.70 16.88 3.35
N ARG A 352 8.94 15.58 3.08
CA ARG A 352 10.23 15.09 2.57
C ARG A 352 10.54 15.59 1.17
N LEU A 353 9.57 15.57 0.26
CA LEU A 353 9.76 16.03 -1.11
C LEU A 353 10.05 17.53 -1.16
N ARG A 354 9.45 18.33 -0.28
CA ARG A 354 9.77 19.76 -0.11
C ARG A 354 11.21 19.95 0.37
N ALA A 355 11.63 19.17 1.36
CA ALA A 355 13.02 19.22 1.86
C ALA A 355 14.03 18.81 0.78
N LEU A 356 13.73 17.78 -0.01
CA LEU A 356 14.60 17.28 -1.08
C LEU A 356 14.68 18.24 -2.28
N SER A 357 13.56 18.81 -2.69
CA SER A 357 13.51 19.68 -3.88
C SER A 357 13.79 21.15 -3.59
N GLY A 358 13.65 21.59 -2.33
CA GLY A 358 13.64 23.01 -1.96
C GLY A 358 12.42 23.78 -2.50
N ARG A 359 11.41 23.09 -3.04
CA ARG A 359 10.24 23.71 -3.68
C ARG A 359 9.06 23.80 -2.71
N PRO A 360 8.22 24.85 -2.82
CA PRO A 360 7.00 24.96 -2.03
C PRO A 360 5.94 23.94 -2.50
N PHE A 361 5.00 23.62 -1.61
CA PHE A 361 3.78 22.89 -1.94
C PHE A 361 2.65 23.44 -1.05
N SER A 362 1.64 24.03 -1.67
CA SER A 362 0.54 24.73 -1.00
C SER A 362 -0.68 24.81 -1.93
N GLU A 363 -1.79 25.38 -1.48
CA GLU A 363 -2.95 25.62 -2.38
C GLU A 363 -2.63 26.59 -3.53
N ALA A 364 -1.68 27.51 -3.34
CA ALA A 364 -1.20 28.42 -4.39
C ALA A 364 -0.25 27.71 -5.37
N ASP A 365 0.50 26.72 -4.88
CA ASP A 365 1.46 25.90 -5.62
C ASP A 365 1.14 24.41 -5.43
N PRO A 366 0.04 23.90 -6.04
CA PRO A 366 -0.50 22.58 -5.75
C PRO A 366 0.23 21.45 -6.49
N VAL A 367 1.41 21.71 -7.04
CA VAL A 367 2.24 20.75 -7.78
C VAL A 367 3.65 20.81 -7.23
N LEU A 368 4.17 19.66 -6.82
CA LEU A 368 5.53 19.48 -6.32
C LEU A 368 6.22 18.40 -7.15
N GLU A 369 7.38 18.75 -7.72
CA GLU A 369 8.24 17.79 -8.42
C GLU A 369 9.57 17.66 -7.69
N ALA A 370 10.00 16.43 -7.49
CA ALA A 370 11.30 16.09 -6.92
C ALA A 370 11.90 14.89 -7.66
N GLU A 371 13.20 14.70 -7.47
CA GLU A 371 13.94 13.55 -8.01
C GLU A 371 14.74 12.92 -6.86
N LEU A 372 14.74 11.59 -6.81
CA LEU A 372 15.40 10.85 -5.74
C LEU A 372 15.92 9.52 -6.25
N GLY A 373 17.23 9.32 -6.27
CA GLY A 373 17.84 8.04 -6.61
C GLY A 373 17.41 7.49 -7.98
N GLY A 374 17.23 8.36 -8.98
CA GLY A 374 16.72 7.97 -10.30
C GLY A 374 15.20 7.77 -10.37
N VAL A 375 14.46 8.16 -9.33
CA VAL A 375 12.99 8.15 -9.31
C VAL A 375 12.49 9.59 -9.42
N ARG A 376 11.71 9.88 -10.47
CA ARG A 376 10.96 11.13 -10.57
C ARG A 376 9.69 11.01 -9.76
N ILE A 377 9.42 12.01 -8.92
CA ILE A 377 8.26 12.05 -8.05
C ILE A 377 7.49 13.32 -8.34
N THR A 378 6.21 13.16 -8.68
CA THR A 378 5.27 14.28 -8.83
C THR A 378 4.18 14.11 -7.79
N ALA A 379 3.99 15.12 -6.95
CA ALA A 379 2.89 15.21 -6.00
C ALA A 379 1.94 16.34 -6.42
N ILE A 380 0.64 16.10 -6.32
CA ILE A 380 -0.40 17.10 -6.53
C ILE A 380 -1.32 17.18 -5.31
N GLY A 381 -1.92 18.34 -5.07
CA GLY A 381 -2.86 18.55 -3.96
C GLY A 381 -3.98 19.53 -4.30
N PRO A 382 -4.90 19.81 -3.34
CA PRO A 382 -5.96 20.79 -3.53
C PRO A 382 -5.40 22.19 -3.87
N PRO A 383 -6.07 22.99 -4.74
CA PRO A 383 -7.34 22.71 -5.40
C PRO A 383 -7.23 21.88 -6.69
N LEU A 384 -6.00 21.57 -7.17
CA LEU A 384 -5.80 20.80 -8.40
C LEU A 384 -6.30 19.36 -8.27
N SER A 385 -6.09 18.76 -7.10
CA SER A 385 -6.64 17.46 -6.71
C SER A 385 -7.64 17.67 -5.57
N PRO A 386 -8.94 17.82 -5.87
CA PRO A 386 -9.93 18.26 -4.89
C PRO A 386 -10.18 17.24 -3.77
N GLU A 387 -9.93 15.96 -4.03
CA GLU A 387 -10.17 14.88 -3.08
C GLU A 387 -8.99 14.66 -2.12
N GLY A 388 -7.83 15.29 -2.35
CA GLY A 388 -6.66 15.15 -1.48
C GLY A 388 -5.34 15.11 -2.24
N LYS A 389 -4.28 14.64 -1.57
CA LYS A 389 -2.93 14.55 -2.14
C LYS A 389 -2.80 13.28 -3.00
N ALA A 390 -2.21 13.39 -4.18
CA ALA A 390 -1.92 12.27 -5.07
C ALA A 390 -0.47 12.32 -5.55
N PHE A 391 0.10 11.15 -5.89
CA PHE A 391 1.51 11.00 -6.22
C PHE A 391 1.73 10.05 -7.40
N SER A 392 2.70 10.39 -8.24
CA SER A 392 3.26 9.51 -9.26
C SER A 392 4.76 9.38 -8.98
N PHE A 393 5.23 8.13 -8.89
CA PHE A 393 6.63 7.78 -8.81
C PHE A 393 7.00 7.06 -10.10
N ARG A 394 7.94 7.60 -10.87
CA ARG A 394 8.44 6.98 -12.09
C ARG A 394 9.91 6.64 -11.90
N LYS A 395 10.22 5.35 -11.90
CA LYS A 395 11.58 4.85 -11.83
C LYS A 395 12.22 4.87 -13.20
N HIS A 396 13.43 5.40 -13.27
CA HIS A 396 14.31 5.11 -14.39
C HIS A 396 14.96 3.75 -14.15
N ARG A 397 15.20 3.03 -15.24
CA ARG A 397 15.87 1.74 -15.16
C ARG A 397 17.28 1.94 -14.61
N SER A 398 17.65 1.17 -13.59
CA SER A 398 18.98 1.22 -12.96
C SER A 398 20.10 0.82 -13.94
N SER A 399 19.80 -0.10 -14.86
CA SER A 399 20.71 -0.53 -15.92
C SER A 399 20.31 0.06 -17.27
N PRO A 400 21.17 0.87 -17.91
CA PRO A 400 20.87 1.46 -19.21
C PRO A 400 20.86 0.39 -20.32
N TRP A 401 20.00 0.59 -21.32
CA TRP A 401 19.97 -0.28 -22.51
C TRP A 401 21.24 -0.13 -23.34
N THR A 402 21.69 -1.21 -23.96
CA THR A 402 22.76 -1.21 -24.97
C THR A 402 22.26 -1.73 -26.31
N LEU A 403 22.91 -1.38 -27.42
CA LEU A 403 22.54 -1.88 -28.74
C LEU A 403 22.50 -3.42 -28.80
N PRO A 404 23.49 -4.16 -28.25
CA PRO A 404 23.41 -5.63 -28.19
C PRO A 404 22.18 -6.15 -27.43
N GLN A 405 21.75 -5.45 -26.37
CA GLN A 405 20.53 -5.84 -25.64
C GLN A 405 19.28 -5.61 -26.48
N PHE A 406 19.19 -4.51 -27.23
CA PHE A 406 18.08 -4.28 -28.17
C PHE A 406 18.01 -5.35 -29.26
N VAL A 407 19.16 -5.78 -29.78
CA VAL A 407 19.24 -6.91 -30.73
C VAL A 407 18.77 -8.20 -30.08
N LYS A 408 19.22 -8.47 -28.85
CA LYS A 408 18.85 -9.70 -28.10
C LYS A 408 17.35 -9.81 -27.87
N VAL A 409 16.64 -8.70 -27.61
CA VAL A 409 15.18 -8.68 -27.41
C VAL A 409 14.40 -8.52 -28.71
N GLY A 410 15.07 -8.46 -29.86
CA GLY A 410 14.43 -8.34 -31.18
C GLY A 410 13.85 -6.97 -31.49
N PHE A 411 14.25 -5.92 -30.75
CA PHE A 411 13.80 -4.53 -31.01
C PHE A 411 14.52 -3.94 -32.23
N LEU A 412 15.79 -4.31 -32.44
CA LEU A 412 16.58 -3.98 -33.64
C LEU A 412 17.14 -5.26 -34.24
N ASP A 413 17.26 -5.31 -35.57
CA ASP A 413 18.12 -6.31 -36.20
C ASP A 413 19.61 -5.91 -36.07
N PRO A 414 20.55 -6.87 -36.18
CA PRO A 414 21.99 -6.57 -36.06
C PRO A 414 22.50 -5.53 -37.06
N SER A 415 21.99 -5.51 -38.30
CA SER A 415 22.45 -4.58 -39.33
C SER A 415 22.04 -3.15 -39.01
N THR A 416 20.81 -2.95 -38.53
CA THR A 416 20.35 -1.63 -38.06
C THR A 416 21.15 -1.16 -36.84
N ALA A 417 21.44 -2.04 -35.88
CA ALA A 417 22.27 -1.69 -34.74
C ALA A 417 23.69 -1.29 -35.16
N SER A 418 24.32 -2.02 -36.09
CA SER A 418 25.65 -1.66 -36.62
C SER A 418 25.64 -0.34 -37.38
N LEU A 419 24.59 -0.06 -38.16
CA LEU A 419 24.45 1.23 -38.85
C LEU A 419 24.35 2.38 -37.85
N LEU A 420 23.53 2.23 -36.80
CA LEU A 420 23.41 3.25 -35.76
C LEU A 420 24.73 3.50 -35.02
N SER A 421 25.44 2.43 -34.64
CA SER A 421 26.78 2.52 -34.04
C SER A 421 27.75 3.28 -34.94
N LEU A 422 27.78 2.96 -36.25
CA LEU A 422 28.62 3.66 -37.23
C LEU A 422 28.28 5.16 -37.35
N LEU A 423 26.99 5.50 -37.37
CA LEU A 423 26.55 6.90 -37.44
C LEU A 423 26.98 7.69 -36.20
N VAL A 424 26.92 7.07 -35.02
CA VAL A 424 27.37 7.69 -33.77
C VAL A 424 28.89 7.85 -33.73
N ASP A 425 29.65 6.83 -34.13
CA ASP A 425 31.13 6.90 -34.21
C ASP A 425 31.58 8.01 -35.19
N ALA A 426 30.84 8.16 -36.29
CA ALA A 426 31.02 9.23 -37.28
C ALA A 426 30.51 10.62 -36.82
N GLN A 427 29.99 10.75 -35.58
CA GLN A 427 29.45 11.98 -35.00
C GLN A 427 28.31 12.59 -35.84
N ALA A 428 27.51 11.75 -36.49
CA ALA A 428 26.33 12.19 -37.21
C ALA A 428 25.30 12.79 -36.25
N SER A 429 24.61 13.83 -36.72
CA SER A 429 23.46 14.38 -36.01
C SER A 429 22.25 13.46 -36.14
N LEU A 430 21.71 12.99 -35.00
CA LEU A 430 20.58 12.06 -34.95
C LEU A 430 19.39 12.68 -34.21
N LEU A 431 18.19 12.51 -34.77
CA LEU A 431 16.92 12.85 -34.12
C LEU A 431 16.08 11.58 -33.98
N LEU A 432 15.82 11.17 -32.73
CA LEU A 432 14.97 10.02 -32.45
C LEU A 432 13.53 10.48 -32.26
N THR A 433 12.61 9.94 -33.07
CA THR A 433 11.19 10.30 -33.06
C THR A 433 10.33 9.08 -32.75
N GLY A 434 9.08 9.31 -32.32
CA GLY A 434 8.17 8.24 -31.89
C GLY A 434 7.18 8.70 -30.82
N THR A 435 6.15 7.89 -30.58
CA THR A 435 5.11 8.16 -29.58
C THR A 435 5.63 8.00 -28.14
N ARG A 436 4.87 8.44 -27.14
CA ARG A 436 5.21 8.20 -25.73
C ARG A 436 5.28 6.69 -25.48
N GLY A 437 6.31 6.24 -24.77
CA GLY A 437 6.53 4.82 -24.46
C GLY A 437 7.20 4.00 -25.57
N SER A 438 7.49 4.57 -26.75
CA SER A 438 8.10 3.83 -27.87
C SER A 438 9.60 3.49 -27.71
N GLY A 439 10.20 3.72 -26.53
CA GLY A 439 11.60 3.43 -26.27
C GLY A 439 12.61 4.49 -26.73
N LYS A 440 12.19 5.73 -27.06
CA LYS A 440 13.09 6.80 -27.58
C LYS A 440 14.28 7.08 -26.66
N THR A 441 14.03 7.43 -25.39
CA THR A 441 15.10 7.74 -24.42
C THR A 441 15.97 6.52 -24.15
N SER A 442 15.40 5.31 -24.19
CA SER A 442 16.14 4.06 -24.06
C SER A 442 17.09 3.83 -25.24
N LEU A 443 16.65 4.09 -26.47
CA LEU A 443 17.50 4.02 -27.66
C LEU A 443 18.57 5.11 -27.61
N LEU A 444 18.22 6.36 -27.28
CA LEU A 444 19.17 7.46 -27.09
C LEU A 444 20.28 7.06 -26.11
N THR A 445 19.88 6.53 -24.97
CA THR A 445 20.77 6.05 -23.92
C THR A 445 21.74 4.99 -24.44
N SER A 446 21.25 4.03 -25.23
CA SER A 446 22.12 3.00 -25.81
C SER A 446 23.15 3.56 -26.79
N LEU A 447 22.78 4.59 -27.55
CA LEU A 447 23.68 5.24 -28.50
C LEU A 447 24.78 6.05 -27.80
N LEU A 448 24.56 6.52 -26.56
CA LEU A 448 25.61 7.21 -25.80
C LEU A 448 26.85 6.34 -25.56
N PHE A 449 26.68 5.02 -25.49
CA PHE A 449 27.80 4.08 -25.31
C PHE A 449 28.61 3.85 -26.59
N GLU A 450 28.06 4.20 -27.75
CA GLU A 450 28.74 4.10 -29.04
C GLU A 450 29.58 5.35 -29.35
N LEU A 451 29.52 6.38 -28.51
CA LEU A 451 30.34 7.58 -28.69
C LEU A 451 31.83 7.28 -28.47
N PRO A 452 32.74 7.85 -29.28
CA PRO A 452 34.16 7.73 -29.03
C PRO A 452 34.55 8.31 -27.66
N PRO A 453 35.22 7.56 -26.76
CA PRO A 453 35.51 7.99 -25.38
C PRO A 453 36.34 9.28 -25.25
N ARG A 454 37.03 9.68 -26.33
CA ARG A 454 37.81 10.93 -26.39
C ARG A 454 36.93 12.18 -26.35
N LEU A 455 35.68 12.08 -26.82
CA LEU A 455 34.75 13.19 -26.95
C LEU A 455 34.23 13.64 -25.58
N ARG A 456 33.96 14.93 -25.48
CA ARG A 456 33.23 15.50 -24.34
C ARG A 456 31.74 15.49 -24.66
N ILE A 457 30.93 15.15 -23.67
CA ILE A 457 29.47 15.01 -23.80
C ILE A 457 28.80 16.07 -22.91
N LEU A 458 27.89 16.85 -23.49
CA LEU A 458 26.97 17.71 -22.76
C LEU A 458 25.57 17.08 -22.79
N LEU A 459 25.05 16.71 -21.64
CA LEU A 459 23.68 16.19 -21.50
C LEU A 459 22.78 17.32 -21.02
N LEU A 460 21.77 17.69 -21.81
CA LEU A 460 20.80 18.72 -21.50
C LEU A 460 19.43 18.09 -21.29
N GLU A 461 18.90 18.17 -20.07
CA GLU A 461 17.63 17.52 -19.71
C GLU A 461 16.80 18.39 -18.73
N ASP A 462 15.48 18.27 -18.78
CA ASP A 462 14.58 18.78 -17.72
C ASP A 462 14.63 17.85 -16.49
N THR A 463 14.56 16.54 -16.73
CA THR A 463 14.67 15.46 -15.74
C THR A 463 15.89 14.61 -16.09
N ALA A 464 16.73 14.22 -15.13
CA ALA A 464 17.86 13.36 -15.44
C ALA A 464 17.37 11.94 -15.68
N GLU A 465 17.23 11.59 -16.96
CA GLU A 465 16.91 10.23 -17.41
C GLU A 465 18.17 9.55 -17.97
N LEU A 466 19.12 10.33 -18.50
CA LEU A 466 20.34 9.81 -19.13
C LEU A 466 21.39 9.36 -18.09
N PRO A 467 22.14 8.27 -18.37
CA PRO A 467 22.97 7.58 -17.37
C PRO A 467 24.34 8.25 -17.16
N SER A 468 24.35 9.53 -16.81
CA SER A 468 25.57 10.34 -16.68
C SER A 468 26.60 9.75 -15.71
N ALA A 469 26.14 9.22 -14.57
CA ALA A 469 27.01 8.59 -13.58
C ALA A 469 27.66 7.31 -14.12
N PHE A 470 26.91 6.49 -14.85
CA PHE A 470 27.42 5.26 -15.46
C PHE A 470 28.44 5.57 -16.56
N LEU A 471 28.17 6.54 -17.42
CA LEU A 471 29.12 7.01 -18.44
C LEU A 471 30.42 7.54 -17.80
N ARG A 472 30.33 8.35 -16.75
CA ARG A 472 31.52 8.81 -16.01
C ARG A 472 32.32 7.66 -15.40
N ALA A 473 31.65 6.65 -14.85
CA ALA A 473 32.32 5.46 -14.30
C ALA A 473 33.07 4.67 -15.39
N LEU A 474 32.61 4.71 -16.64
CA LEU A 474 33.29 4.14 -17.81
C LEU A 474 34.38 5.04 -18.40
N GLY A 475 34.64 6.21 -17.81
CA GLY A 475 35.71 7.12 -18.24
C GLY A 475 35.30 8.18 -19.26
N PHE A 476 34.00 8.32 -19.59
CA PHE A 476 33.53 9.39 -20.47
C PHE A 476 33.57 10.76 -19.76
N LYS A 477 33.86 11.81 -20.54
CA LYS A 477 33.88 13.21 -20.08
C LYS A 477 32.47 13.81 -20.19
N VAL A 478 31.64 13.62 -19.17
CA VAL A 478 30.23 14.03 -19.20
C VAL A 478 29.94 15.21 -18.28
N GLN A 479 29.37 16.29 -18.85
CA GLN A 479 28.79 17.40 -18.10
C GLN A 479 27.27 17.41 -18.30
N THR A 480 26.52 17.47 -17.21
CA THR A 480 25.05 17.57 -17.23
C THR A 480 24.62 19.02 -17.05
N LEU A 481 23.57 19.42 -17.76
CA LEU A 481 22.91 20.72 -17.71
C LEU A 481 21.41 20.47 -17.46
N ARG A 482 20.85 21.20 -16.50
CA ARG A 482 19.42 21.11 -16.16
C ARG A 482 18.65 22.27 -16.78
N THR A 483 17.44 21.96 -17.21
CA THR A 483 16.48 22.95 -17.70
C THR A 483 15.27 22.99 -16.79
N ARG A 484 14.58 24.13 -16.79
CA ARG A 484 13.35 24.30 -16.02
C ARG A 484 12.28 23.30 -16.48
N SER A 485 11.67 22.61 -15.54
CA SER A 485 10.46 21.81 -15.81
C SER A 485 9.36 22.70 -16.44
N PRO A 486 8.69 22.25 -17.51
CA PRO A 486 7.60 23.01 -18.14
C PRO A 486 6.37 23.16 -17.22
N ILE A 487 6.26 22.35 -16.18
CA ILE A 487 5.13 22.33 -15.24
C ILE A 487 5.43 23.18 -13.99
N GLY A 488 6.72 23.26 -13.60
CA GLY A 488 7.16 24.01 -12.44
C GLY A 488 7.12 25.53 -12.66
N ARG A 489 6.50 26.26 -11.73
CA ARG A 489 6.45 27.75 -11.76
C ARG A 489 7.69 28.41 -11.16
N THR A 490 8.62 27.64 -10.61
CA THR A 490 9.81 28.19 -9.95
C THR A 490 10.80 28.74 -10.99
N GLU A 491 11.13 30.03 -10.87
CA GLU A 491 12.07 30.72 -11.78
C GLU A 491 13.55 30.41 -11.55
N VAL A 492 13.86 29.52 -10.60
CA VAL A 492 15.23 29.22 -10.18
C VAL A 492 16.07 28.57 -11.29
N GLU A 493 15.46 27.73 -12.12
CA GLU A 493 16.14 27.02 -13.21
C GLU A 493 16.06 27.81 -14.54
N PRO A 494 17.09 27.78 -15.39
CA PRO A 494 17.06 28.42 -16.70
C PRO A 494 16.07 27.73 -17.64
N SER A 495 15.48 28.47 -18.57
CA SER A 495 14.67 27.87 -19.64
C SER A 495 15.51 26.93 -20.51
N ALA A 496 14.87 25.99 -21.21
CA ALA A 496 15.56 25.08 -22.12
C ALA A 496 16.36 25.83 -23.20
N GLU A 497 15.85 26.96 -23.69
CA GLU A 497 16.53 27.81 -24.65
C GLU A 497 17.79 28.47 -24.08
N GLU A 498 17.73 29.00 -22.86
CA GLU A 498 18.89 29.60 -22.18
C GLU A 498 19.96 28.57 -21.84
N ALA A 499 19.56 27.40 -21.35
CA ALA A 499 20.47 26.32 -21.03
C ALA A 499 21.16 25.78 -22.29
N LEU A 500 20.42 25.66 -23.40
CA LEU A 500 20.98 25.30 -24.70
C LEU A 500 21.99 26.34 -25.20
N ARG A 501 21.66 27.65 -25.15
CA ARG A 501 22.62 28.71 -25.49
C ARG A 501 23.88 28.68 -24.62
N THR A 502 23.72 28.33 -23.35
CA THR A 502 24.84 28.16 -22.41
C THR A 502 25.68 26.96 -22.80
N ALA A 503 25.06 25.83 -23.15
CA ALA A 503 25.75 24.61 -23.60
C ALA A 503 26.69 24.89 -24.78
N LEU A 504 26.22 25.67 -25.76
CA LEU A 504 27.01 26.05 -26.94
C LEU A 504 28.24 26.91 -26.63
N ARG A 505 28.33 27.48 -25.42
CA ARG A 505 29.49 28.24 -24.96
C ARG A 505 30.50 27.41 -24.16
N LEU A 506 30.19 26.14 -23.87
CA LEU A 506 31.05 25.26 -23.08
C LEU A 506 32.16 24.59 -23.89
N GLY A 507 32.31 24.95 -25.16
CA GLY A 507 33.34 24.45 -26.08
C GLY A 507 32.87 23.27 -26.92
N GLU A 508 33.79 22.69 -27.69
CA GLU A 508 33.51 21.53 -28.54
C GLU A 508 33.08 20.33 -27.69
N SER A 509 31.87 19.83 -27.96
CA SER A 509 31.27 18.70 -27.27
C SER A 509 30.15 18.11 -28.11
N VAL A 510 29.90 16.82 -27.93
CA VAL A 510 28.67 16.17 -28.39
C VAL A 510 27.55 16.66 -27.49
N LEU A 511 26.61 17.41 -28.07
CA LEU A 511 25.43 17.88 -27.37
C LEU A 511 24.31 16.86 -27.51
N VAL A 512 23.81 16.39 -26.38
CA VAL A 512 22.68 15.48 -26.28
C VAL A 512 21.56 16.20 -25.55
N VAL A 513 20.40 16.32 -26.20
CA VAL A 513 19.21 16.91 -25.61
C VAL A 513 18.22 15.78 -25.37
N GLY A 514 17.82 15.57 -24.11
CA GLY A 514 16.94 14.46 -23.73
C GLY A 514 15.59 14.52 -24.43
N GLU A 515 14.97 15.70 -24.46
CA GLU A 515 13.75 15.93 -25.23
C GLU A 515 13.65 17.39 -25.69
N VAL A 516 13.00 17.59 -26.83
CA VAL A 516 12.71 18.91 -27.40
C VAL A 516 11.19 19.03 -27.52
N ARG A 517 10.59 19.97 -26.78
CA ARG A 517 9.13 20.15 -26.69
C ARG A 517 8.66 21.56 -27.09
N GLY A 518 9.59 22.51 -27.27
CA GLY A 518 9.24 23.92 -27.35
C GLY A 518 10.20 24.78 -28.19
N PRO A 519 10.29 26.09 -27.86
CA PRO A 519 11.06 27.08 -28.62
C PRO A 519 12.55 26.73 -28.80
N GLU A 520 13.12 25.92 -27.89
CA GLU A 520 14.50 25.45 -27.93
C GLU A 520 14.83 24.67 -29.22
N ALA A 521 13.83 24.10 -29.90
CA ALA A 521 13.98 23.42 -31.18
C ALA A 521 14.67 24.30 -32.24
N ARG A 522 14.31 25.59 -32.30
CA ARG A 522 14.90 26.53 -33.26
C ARG A 522 16.37 26.80 -32.96
N THR A 523 16.70 26.94 -31.68
CA THR A 523 18.08 27.15 -31.22
C THR A 523 18.93 25.91 -31.47
N LEU A 524 18.36 24.71 -31.29
CA LEU A 524 19.04 23.44 -31.56
C LEU A 524 19.35 23.30 -33.05
N LEU A 525 18.37 23.54 -33.91
CA LEU A 525 18.57 23.50 -35.37
C LEU A 525 19.58 24.56 -35.84
N ALA A 526 19.63 25.73 -35.20
CA ALA A 526 20.64 26.75 -35.50
C ALA A 526 22.05 26.31 -35.09
N ALA A 527 22.18 25.55 -33.99
CA ALA A 527 23.46 25.02 -33.53
C ALA A 527 24.03 23.93 -34.46
N MET A 528 23.17 23.16 -35.14
CA MET A 528 23.57 22.10 -36.08
C MET A 528 24.06 22.62 -37.44
N ARG A 529 24.01 23.94 -37.69
CA ARG A 529 24.42 24.56 -38.97
C ARG A 529 25.91 24.90 -39.04
N VAL A 530 26.65 24.60 -38.00
CA VAL A 530 28.12 24.68 -37.92
C VAL A 530 28.63 23.25 -37.79
#